data_AF-A0A482VDQ7-F1
#
_entry.id   AF-A0A482VDQ7-F1
#
_cell.length_a   1.000
_cell.length_b   1.000
_cell.length_c   1.000
_cell.angle_alpha   90.00
_cell.angle_beta   90.00
_cell.angle_gamma   90.00
#
_symmetry.space_group_name_H-M   'P 1'
#
loop_
_entity.id
_entity.type
_entity.pdbx_description
1 polymer ?
#
loop_
_entity_poly.entity_id
_entity_poly.type
_entity_poly.pdbx_seq_one_letter_code
_entity_poly.pdbx_strand_id
1 'polypeptide(L)' 'MVYTLEQKTFLVESYFRNGTKVDGVWTYSVQNCMEEFRIEFPEVVVYRQFQETVSRCIKVFRETGSVIRKKGSGRLSKR' A
#
# COMPACT_ATOMS: atom_id res chain seq x y z
N MET A 1 14.17 2.07 2.87
CA MET A 1 14.11 0.78 2.12
C MET A 1 13.30 0.98 0.86
N VAL A 2 13.62 0.31 -0.24
CA VAL A 2 12.81 0.34 -1.47
C VAL A 2 12.03 -0.96 -1.56
N TYR A 3 10.71 -0.90 -1.31
CA TYR A 3 9.84 -2.07 -1.50
C TYR A 3 9.78 -2.45 -2.98
N THR A 4 9.84 -3.76 -3.25
CA THR A 4 9.70 -4.32 -4.60
C THR A 4 8.28 -4.10 -5.13
N LEU A 5 8.07 -4.34 -6.43
CA LEU A 5 6.72 -4.26 -7.00
C LEU A 5 5.79 -5.29 -6.34
N GLU A 6 6.25 -6.53 -6.21
CA GLU A 6 5.52 -7.61 -5.55
C GLU A 6 5.08 -7.23 -4.13
N GLN A 7 6.00 -6.71 -3.32
CA GLN A 7 5.70 -6.26 -1.95
C GLN A 7 4.66 -5.12 -1.93
N LYS A 8 4.75 -4.18 -2.88
CA LYS A 8 3.77 -3.08 -2.98
C LYS A 8 2.40 -3.59 -3.43
N THR A 9 2.35 -4.56 -4.33
CA THR A 9 1.11 -5.18 -4.78
C THR A 9 0.45 -5.92 -3.63
N PHE A 10 1.20 -6.79 -2.96
CA PHE A 10 0.73 -7.52 -1.78
C PHE A 10 0.19 -6.57 -0.71
N LEU A 11 0.91 -5.48 -0.43
CA LEU A 11 0.48 -4.50 0.56
C LEU A 11 -0.90 -3.92 0.21
N VAL A 12 -1.07 -3.44 -1.03
CA VAL A 12 -2.34 -2.85 -1.46
C VAL A 12 -3.47 -3.88 -1.39
N GLU A 13 -3.22 -5.10 -1.87
CA GLU A 13 -4.19 -6.20 -1.82
C GLU A 13 -4.58 -6.55 -0.38
N SER A 14 -3.59 -6.79 0.49
CA SER A 14 -3.80 -7.11 1.90
C SER A 14 -4.55 -6.00 2.63
N TYR A 15 -4.25 -4.72 2.36
CA TYR A 15 -4.96 -3.59 2.95
C TYR A 15 -6.45 -3.57 2.60
N PHE A 16 -6.80 -3.78 1.33
CA PHE A 16 -8.20 -3.81 0.91
C PHE A 16 -8.92 -5.10 1.30
N ARG A 17 -8.22 -6.24 1.27
CA ARG A 17 -8.73 -7.55 1.70
C ARG A 17 -9.11 -7.56 3.18
N ASN A 18 -8.31 -6.89 4.02
CA ASN A 18 -8.56 -6.71 5.44
C ASN A 18 -9.57 -5.59 5.76
N GLY A 19 -10.23 -5.03 4.75
CA GLY A 19 -11.31 -4.09 4.95
C GLY A 19 -12.46 -4.76 5.71
N THR A 20 -12.95 -4.10 6.75
CA THR A 20 -14.15 -4.51 7.47
C THR A 20 -15.23 -3.46 7.27
N LYS A 21 -16.47 -3.91 7.10
CA LYS A 21 -17.62 -3.02 6.92
C LYS A 21 -18.28 -2.80 8.28
N VAL A 22 -18.16 -1.59 8.81
CA VAL A 22 -18.76 -1.17 10.09
C VAL A 22 -19.78 -0.09 9.80
N ASP A 23 -21.04 -0.30 10.19
CA ASP A 23 -22.16 0.63 9.96
C ASP A 23 -22.30 1.09 8.49
N GLY A 24 -22.05 0.18 7.55
CA GLY A 24 -22.14 0.49 6.11
C GLY A 24 -20.87 1.13 5.52
N VAL A 25 -19.91 1.54 6.34
CA VAL A 25 -18.66 2.18 5.94
C VAL A 25 -17.52 1.16 5.93
N TRP A 26 -16.71 1.15 4.86
CA TRP A 26 -15.49 0.36 4.83
C TRP A 26 -14.41 1.02 5.69
N THR A 27 -13.98 0.29 6.71
CA THR A 27 -12.84 0.64 7.56
C THR A 27 -11.67 -0.27 7.23
N TYR A 28 -10.45 0.27 7.23
CA TYR A 28 -9.26 -0.44 6.82
C TYR A 28 -8.18 -0.30 7.91
N SER A 29 -7.57 -1.43 8.30
CA SER A 29 -6.53 -1.47 9.32
C SER A 29 -5.15 -1.63 8.70
N VAL A 30 -4.29 -0.62 8.89
CA VAL A 30 -2.86 -0.71 8.52
C VAL A 30 -2.16 -1.79 9.37
N GLN A 31 -2.63 -2.01 10.59
CA GLN A 31 -2.06 -3.00 11.50
C GLN A 31 -2.30 -4.43 11.01
N ASN A 32 -3.52 -4.76 10.58
CA ASN A 32 -3.83 -6.09 10.03
C ASN A 32 -3.00 -6.36 8.77
N CYS A 33 -2.89 -5.36 7.89
CA CYS A 33 -2.03 -5.43 6.71
C CYS A 33 -0.55 -5.67 7.08
N MET A 34 -0.08 -5.05 8.17
CA MET A 34 1.29 -5.24 8.65
C MET A 34 1.55 -6.64 9.18
N GLU A 35 0.60 -7.21 9.92
CA GLU A 35 0.72 -8.56 10.47
C GLU A 35 0.83 -9.59 9.35
N GLU A 36 -0.03 -9.51 8.33
CA GLU A 36 0.09 -10.37 7.13
C GLU A 36 1.39 -10.14 6.37
N PHE A 37 1.80 -8.87 6.21
CA PHE A 37 3.04 -8.54 5.50
C PHE A 37 4.28 -9.09 6.22
N ARG A 38 4.27 -9.14 7.56
CA ARG A 38 5.35 -9.73 8.35
C ARG A 38 5.45 -11.24 8.19
N ILE A 39 4.31 -11.91 8.03
CA ILE A 39 4.28 -13.36 7.79
C ILE A 39 4.87 -13.67 6.41
N GLU A 40 4.50 -12.88 5.40
CA GLU A 40 4.95 -13.11 4.02
C GLU A 40 6.39 -12.61 3.77
N PHE A 41 6.78 -11.48 4.36
CA PHE A 41 8.08 -10.82 4.13
C PHE A 41 8.78 -10.44 5.45
N PRO A 42 9.18 -11.41 6.29
CA PRO A 42 9.68 -11.16 7.65
C PRO A 42 10.95 -10.29 7.70
N GLU A 43 11.81 -10.37 6.69
CA GLU A 43 13.10 -9.65 6.65
C GLU A 43 12.97 -8.16 6.31
N VAL A 44 11.78 -7.69 5.91
CA VAL A 44 11.60 -6.41 5.20
C VAL A 44 10.95 -5.33 6.07
N VAL A 45 10.57 -5.65 7.31
CA VAL A 45 9.60 -4.83 8.05
C VAL A 45 10.23 -3.86 9.04
N VAL A 46 10.40 -2.60 8.62
CA VAL A 46 10.63 -1.45 9.49
C VAL A 46 9.32 -0.68 9.66
N TYR A 47 8.73 -0.68 10.87
CA TYR A 47 7.37 -0.17 11.15
C TYR A 47 7.09 1.21 10.55
N ARG A 48 7.98 2.18 10.78
CA ARG A 48 7.80 3.55 10.29
C ARG A 48 7.83 3.64 8.76
N GLN A 49 8.76 2.94 8.13
CA GLN A 49 8.89 2.92 6.66
C GLN A 49 7.72 2.16 6.00
N PHE A 50 7.19 1.15 6.69
CA PHE A 50 6.00 0.41 6.26
C PHE A 50 4.79 1.34 6.22
N GLN A 51 4.46 2.05 7.31
CA GLN A 51 3.31 2.96 7.35
C GLN A 51 3.34 4.06 6.27
N GLU A 52 4.51 4.65 6.05
CA GLU A 52 4.70 5.66 5.00
C GLU A 52 4.50 5.05 3.60
N THR A 53 5.02 3.84 3.37
CA THR A 53 4.86 3.13 2.09
C THR A 53 3.40 2.75 1.85
N VAL A 54 2.72 2.21 2.86
CA VAL A 54 1.30 1.83 2.80
C VAL A 54 0.47 3.04 2.39
N SER A 55 0.63 4.14 3.13
CA SER A 55 -0.12 5.38 2.89
C SER A 55 0.10 5.90 1.47
N ARG A 56 1.35 5.86 0.98
CA ARG A 56 1.69 6.29 -0.37
C ARG A 56 1.09 5.37 -1.43
N CYS A 57 1.19 4.07 -1.27
CA CYS A 57 0.67 3.08 -2.22
C CYS A 57 -0.85 3.16 -2.33
N ILE A 58 -1.56 3.26 -1.20
CA ILE A 58 -3.02 3.41 -1.19
C ILE A 58 -3.44 4.72 -1.86
N LYS A 59 -2.74 5.83 -1.56
CA LYS A 59 -3.03 7.11 -2.20
C LYS A 59 -2.90 7.03 -3.72
N VAL A 60 -1.79 6.48 -4.21
CA VAL A 60 -1.56 6.30 -5.65
C VAL A 60 -2.60 5.37 -6.26
N PHE A 61 -2.94 4.27 -5.58
CA PHE A 61 -3.93 3.32 -6.07
C PHE A 61 -5.32 3.94 -6.14
N ARG A 62 -5.74 4.74 -5.15
CA ARG A 62 -7.02 5.46 -5.19
C ARG A 62 -7.08 6.51 -6.31
N GLU A 63 -5.94 7.17 -6.60
CA GLU A 63 -5.86 8.18 -7.65
C GLU A 63 -5.78 7.58 -9.07
N THR A 64 -5.17 6.41 -9.23
CA THR A 64 -4.79 5.89 -10.55
C THR A 64 -5.31 4.49 -10.87
N GLY A 65 -5.89 3.78 -9.89
CA GLY A 65 -6.23 2.36 -9.99
C GLY A 65 -5.03 1.43 -10.15
N SER A 66 -3.81 1.93 -9.92
CA SER A 66 -2.57 1.19 -10.20
C SER A 66 -1.60 1.25 -9.03
N VAL A 67 -0.92 0.13 -8.78
CA VAL A 67 0.19 0.03 -7.81
C VAL A 67 1.50 0.52 -8.45
N ILE A 68 1.58 0.48 -9.78
CA ILE A 68 2.68 1.04 -10.56
C ILE A 68 2.37 2.47 -10.97
N ARG A 69 3.40 3.29 -11.09
CA ARG A 69 3.27 4.52 -11.88
C ARG A 69 2.98 4.10 -13.32
N LYS A 70 1.81 4.46 -13.86
CA LYS A 70 1.54 4.32 -15.29
C LYS A 70 2.69 4.98 -16.06
N LYS A 71 3.28 4.28 -17.03
CA LYS A 71 4.34 4.82 -17.90
C LYS A 71 3.80 6.12 -18.53
N GLY A 72 4.40 7.26 -18.20
CA GLY A 72 3.95 8.60 -18.66
C GLY A 72 3.03 9.39 -17.71
N SER A 73 2.65 8.86 -16.54
CA SER A 73 1.85 9.59 -15.52
C SER A 73 2.66 10.55 -14.64
N GLY A 74 3.93 10.80 -14.99
CA GLY A 74 4.72 11.80 -14.29
C GLY A 74 4.07 13.17 -14.46
N ARG A 75 3.70 13.81 -13.35
CA ARG A 75 3.46 15.26 -13.33
C ARG A 75 4.67 15.90 -13.99
N LEU A 76 4.48 16.58 -15.12
CA LEU A 76 5.51 17.39 -15.75
C LEU A 76 6.05 18.33 -14.66
N SER A 77 7.26 18.04 -14.17
CA SER A 77 8.00 18.97 -13.34
C SER A 77 8.34 20.12 -14.27
N LYS A 78 7.55 21.19 -14.23
CA LYS A 78 7.94 22.46 -14.85
C LYS A 78 9.23 22.88 -14.16
N ARG A 79 10.33 22.77 -14.90
CA ARG A 79 11.64 23.28 -14.52
C ARG A 79 11.66 24.79 -14.72
#